data_AF-A0A953K1K7-F1
#
_entry.id   AF-A0A953K1K7-F1
#
_cell.length_a   1.000
_cell.length_b   1.000
_cell.length_c   1.000
_cell.angle_alpha   90.00
_cell.angle_beta   90.00
_cell.angle_gamma   90.00
#
_symmetry.space_group_name_H-M   'P 1'
#
loop_
_entity.id
_entity.type
_entity.pdbx_description
1 polymer ?
#
loop_
_entity_poly.entity_id
_entity_poly.type
_entity_poly.pdbx_seq_one_letter_code
_entity_poly.pdbx_strand_id
1 'polypeptide(L)'
;MKTLPGTRISRYLISSLLVVAAWSAAAQGQERTGIVVDKIIAKVDNFIVLRSELEGLYQNYLTDGNPPTEDARCRILSQLVLNKLMVAKAEIDSLIVTDLEVDNNTDQRMNYLLQTSNNSPEQLEKQWGKSLDQIRLELHDQIKEQLLAREMQRKMTRDVTITPSEVRKFFNRIPADSLPFYNADVEIGQIVKFAQVSYRQKEAARNQLIDLRNRILSGEDFHELANKFSDDPSVRMNAGEMGWTRRGAMVSQFEATAFRLKVGEISEPFETQYGFHILQLLGRRGNEYNSRHILIAATPSDDDVKASAHFLDSIRTLIMAKTVSFETAAREFSDDQMTKGRGGYFTDSDGGSKVSLKELDPIVYFAIDSMKVGDISRPASFRTEDQKMAVRILYFKTKFPPHQANLKDDWFRIQAAALAQKKDQVTEKWFEKSRADVFIMVDPAFKSCKITD
;
A
#
# COMPACT_ATOMS: atom_id res chain seq x y z
N MET A 1 15.80 80.75 -1.07
CA MET A 1 15.83 82.03 -1.81
C MET A 1 15.80 81.71 -3.31
N LYS A 2 14.72 82.16 -3.98
CA LYS A 2 14.65 82.67 -5.37
C LYS A 2 15.31 81.90 -6.55
N THR A 3 14.42 81.32 -7.38
CA THR A 3 14.21 81.52 -8.84
C THR A 3 15.27 81.15 -9.90
N LEU A 4 14.92 80.16 -10.74
CA LEU A 4 14.77 80.09 -12.24
C LEU A 4 15.35 81.25 -13.12
N PRO A 5 15.63 81.13 -14.46
CA PRO A 5 14.86 80.36 -15.47
C PRO A 5 15.56 79.89 -16.80
N GLY A 6 14.78 79.21 -17.67
CA GLY A 6 14.85 79.31 -19.15
C GLY A 6 15.52 78.14 -19.91
N THR A 7 15.08 77.66 -21.09
CA THR A 7 13.95 78.01 -21.97
C THR A 7 13.81 76.97 -23.11
N ARG A 8 12.59 76.44 -23.30
CA ARG A 8 11.77 76.11 -24.52
C ARG A 8 12.41 75.60 -25.83
N ILE A 9 11.70 74.69 -26.54
CA ILE A 9 10.77 74.98 -27.69
C ILE A 9 10.14 73.69 -28.32
N SER A 10 8.80 73.76 -28.55
CA SER A 10 7.97 73.12 -29.62
C SER A 10 7.57 71.62 -29.56
N ARG A 11 6.37 71.15 -29.93
CA ARG A 11 4.94 71.60 -29.93
C ARG A 11 4.08 70.44 -30.51
N TYR A 12 2.99 70.11 -29.81
CA TYR A 12 1.63 69.79 -30.29
C TYR A 12 1.13 68.42 -30.83
N LEU A 13 -0.10 68.17 -30.32
CA LEU A 13 -1.30 67.53 -30.88
C LEU A 13 -1.43 66.01 -30.76
N ILE A 14 -2.43 65.55 -29.99
CA ILE A 14 -3.62 64.85 -30.52
C ILE A 14 -4.75 64.89 -29.48
N SER A 15 -5.94 65.05 -30.06
CA SER A 15 -7.28 65.31 -29.56
C SER A 15 -7.99 64.18 -28.80
N SER A 16 -8.87 64.58 -27.90
CA SER A 16 -9.98 63.85 -27.27
C SER A 16 -11.12 63.47 -28.23
N LEU A 17 -11.77 62.31 -28.06
CA LEU A 17 -13.21 62.14 -28.32
C LEU A 17 -13.81 60.90 -27.63
N LEU A 18 -14.97 61.11 -26.98
CA LEU A 18 -15.90 60.14 -26.38
C LEU A 18 -16.79 59.48 -27.45
N VAL A 19 -17.02 58.16 -27.38
CA VAL A 19 -18.13 57.48 -28.07
C VAL A 19 -18.80 56.45 -27.14
N VAL A 20 -20.11 56.57 -27.07
CA VAL A 20 -21.10 55.73 -26.36
C VAL A 20 -21.16 54.33 -26.97
N ALA A 21 -21.03 53.27 -26.16
CA ALA A 21 -21.20 51.89 -26.61
C ALA A 21 -22.56 51.32 -26.15
N ALA A 22 -23.44 51.10 -27.11
CA ALA A 22 -24.73 50.42 -26.93
C ALA A 22 -24.53 48.92 -26.70
N TRP A 23 -25.18 48.37 -25.68
CA TRP A 23 -25.24 46.93 -25.43
C TRP A 23 -26.16 46.27 -26.46
N SER A 24 -25.57 45.49 -27.36
CA SER A 24 -26.29 44.50 -28.17
C SER A 24 -26.08 43.13 -27.54
N ALA A 25 -27.15 42.53 -27.02
CA ALA A 25 -27.13 41.15 -26.55
C ALA A 25 -26.97 40.22 -27.76
N ALA A 26 -25.72 39.79 -28.02
CA ALA A 26 -25.46 38.66 -28.88
C ALA A 26 -25.77 37.39 -28.07
N ALA A 27 -26.86 36.71 -28.45
CA ALA A 27 -27.10 35.34 -28.05
C ALA A 27 -25.93 34.48 -28.55
N GLN A 28 -25.00 34.14 -27.66
CA GLN A 28 -24.03 33.09 -27.92
C GLN A 28 -24.79 31.77 -27.94
N GLY A 29 -25.07 31.29 -29.15
CA GLY A 29 -25.45 29.91 -29.37
C GLY A 29 -24.37 29.02 -28.75
N GLN A 30 -24.76 28.25 -27.74
CA GLN A 30 -23.94 27.23 -27.14
C GLN A 30 -23.68 26.18 -28.23
N GLU A 31 -22.50 26.24 -28.88
CA GLU A 31 -22.04 25.17 -29.74
C GLU A 31 -22.10 23.88 -28.91
N ARG A 32 -22.95 22.96 -29.35
CA ARG A 32 -22.97 21.59 -28.84
C ARG A 32 -21.58 21.05 -29.10
N THR A 33 -20.78 20.90 -28.04
CA THR A 33 -19.48 20.23 -28.07
C THR A 33 -19.69 18.88 -28.74
N GLY A 34 -19.20 18.74 -29.97
CA GLY A 34 -19.18 17.48 -30.67
C GLY A 34 -18.49 16.43 -29.81
N ILE A 35 -18.99 15.20 -29.86
CA ILE A 35 -18.34 14.04 -29.26
C ILE A 35 -16.90 14.02 -29.77
N VAL A 36 -15.92 14.17 -28.88
CA VAL A 36 -14.51 14.02 -29.24
C VAL A 36 -14.30 12.55 -29.57
N VAL A 37 -14.35 12.21 -30.86
CA VAL A 37 -14.08 10.85 -31.32
C VAL A 37 -12.60 10.58 -31.13
N ASP A 38 -12.28 9.60 -30.28
CA ASP A 38 -10.90 9.18 -30.04
C ASP A 38 -10.27 8.66 -31.35
N LYS A 39 -9.02 9.06 -31.60
CA LYS A 39 -8.35 8.80 -32.88
C LYS A 39 -7.70 7.42 -32.85
N ILE A 40 -7.99 6.60 -33.85
CA ILE A 40 -7.26 5.36 -34.11
C ILE A 40 -5.87 5.73 -34.66
N ILE A 41 -4.81 5.30 -33.99
CA ILE A 41 -3.42 5.59 -34.38
C ILE A 41 -2.67 4.38 -34.90
N ALA A 42 -3.16 3.17 -34.62
CA ALA A 42 -2.74 1.96 -35.29
C ALA A 42 -3.88 0.95 -35.38
N LYS A 43 -3.82 0.06 -36.37
CA LYS A 43 -4.75 -1.04 -36.59
C LYS A 43 -3.96 -2.31 -36.89
N VAL A 44 -4.29 -3.39 -36.22
CA VAL A 44 -3.70 -4.73 -36.36
C VAL A 44 -4.85 -5.71 -36.56
N ASP A 45 -5.13 -6.08 -37.82
CA ASP A 45 -6.37 -6.77 -38.24
C ASP A 45 -7.63 -6.11 -37.65
N ASN A 46 -8.34 -6.79 -36.73
CA ASN A 46 -9.56 -6.31 -36.10
C ASN A 46 -9.30 -5.44 -34.86
N PHE A 47 -8.06 -5.40 -34.38
CA PHE A 47 -7.68 -4.69 -33.18
C PHE A 47 -7.18 -3.29 -33.50
N ILE A 48 -7.53 -2.33 -32.66
CA ILE A 48 -7.15 -0.93 -32.81
C ILE A 48 -6.34 -0.47 -31.60
N VAL A 49 -5.41 0.45 -31.86
CA VAL A 49 -4.71 1.22 -30.83
C VAL A 49 -5.21 2.65 -30.90
N LEU A 50 -5.71 3.15 -29.78
CA LEU A 50 -6.27 4.48 -29.67
C LEU A 50 -5.22 5.50 -29.23
N ARG A 51 -5.40 6.76 -29.60
CA ARG A 51 -4.51 7.84 -29.16
C ARG A 51 -4.57 8.01 -27.65
N SER A 52 -5.75 7.93 -27.04
CA SER A 52 -5.90 8.04 -25.59
C SER A 52 -5.10 6.98 -24.82
N GLU A 53 -5.00 5.76 -25.35
CA GLU A 53 -4.23 4.67 -24.76
C GLU A 53 -2.73 4.98 -24.74
N LEU A 54 -2.18 5.44 -25.87
CA LEU A 54 -0.78 5.87 -25.96
C LEU A 54 -0.48 7.04 -25.03
N GLU A 55 -1.32 8.09 -25.06
CA GLU A 55 -1.08 9.28 -24.23
C GLU A 55 -1.22 8.94 -22.75
N GLY A 56 -2.17 8.11 -22.35
CA GLY A 56 -2.34 7.66 -20.97
C GLY A 56 -1.11 6.92 -20.45
N LEU A 57 -0.58 5.97 -21.23
CA LEU A 57 0.66 5.27 -20.87
C LEU A 57 1.88 6.20 -20.85
N TYR A 58 1.95 7.16 -21.76
CA TYR A 58 3.02 8.16 -21.77
C TYR A 58 2.95 9.09 -20.56
N GLN A 59 1.76 9.50 -20.12
CA GLN A 59 1.60 10.29 -18.89
C GLN A 59 2.07 9.53 -17.65
N ASN A 60 1.76 8.23 -17.56
CA ASN A 60 2.27 7.38 -16.47
C ASN A 60 3.81 7.34 -16.49
N TYR A 61 4.41 7.12 -17.67
CA TYR A 61 5.86 7.14 -17.84
C TYR A 61 6.50 8.46 -17.36
N LEU A 62 5.86 9.61 -17.60
CA LEU A 62 6.34 10.91 -17.11
C LEU A 62 6.14 11.07 -15.59
N THR A 63 5.03 10.57 -15.05
CA THR A 63 4.72 10.62 -13.61
C THR A 63 5.73 9.83 -12.79
N ASP A 64 6.29 8.77 -13.36
CA ASP A 64 7.38 7.98 -12.78
C ASP A 64 8.74 8.72 -12.79
N GLY A 65 8.79 9.97 -13.27
CA GLY A 65 9.98 10.82 -13.29
C GLY A 65 10.89 10.63 -14.50
N ASN A 66 10.45 9.89 -15.52
CA ASN A 66 11.25 9.64 -16.72
C ASN A 66 11.27 10.86 -17.68
N PRO A 67 12.33 11.04 -18.48
CA PRO A 67 12.46 12.20 -19.35
C PRO A 67 11.47 12.16 -20.53
N PRO A 68 10.83 13.30 -20.88
CA PRO A 68 9.92 13.37 -22.02
C PRO A 68 10.68 13.27 -23.33
N THR A 69 10.67 12.09 -23.95
CA THR A 69 11.37 11.83 -25.21
C THR A 69 10.42 11.26 -26.25
N GLU A 70 10.61 11.66 -27.51
CA GLU A 70 9.86 11.09 -28.64
C GLU A 70 10.14 9.59 -28.81
N ASP A 71 11.37 9.15 -28.48
CA ASP A 71 11.72 7.73 -28.44
C ASP A 71 10.84 6.93 -27.47
N ALA A 72 10.58 7.48 -26.26
CA ALA A 72 9.70 6.81 -25.30
C ALA A 72 8.27 6.64 -25.83
N ARG A 73 7.72 7.65 -26.52
CA ARG A 73 6.40 7.54 -27.18
C ARG A 73 6.40 6.43 -28.23
N CYS A 74 7.44 6.38 -29.07
CA CYS A 74 7.57 5.33 -30.08
C CYS A 74 7.69 3.93 -29.47
N ARG A 75 8.43 3.77 -28.37
CA ARG A 75 8.54 2.50 -27.64
C ARG A 75 7.20 2.05 -27.06
N ILE A 76 6.44 2.97 -26.46
CA ILE A 76 5.10 2.65 -25.93
C ILE A 76 4.16 2.24 -27.08
N LEU A 77 4.13 2.99 -28.18
CA LEU A 77 3.31 2.63 -29.33
C LEU A 77 3.71 1.27 -29.93
N SER A 78 5.01 1.00 -30.03
CA SER A 78 5.54 -0.30 -30.48
C SER A 78 5.04 -1.43 -29.59
N GLN A 79 5.05 -1.24 -28.26
CA GLN A 79 4.53 -2.22 -27.31
C GLN A 79 3.02 -2.45 -27.47
N LEU A 80 2.24 -1.39 -27.69
CA LEU A 80 0.80 -1.49 -27.94
C LEU A 80 0.51 -2.30 -29.22
N VAL A 81 1.20 -1.98 -30.32
CA VAL A 81 1.08 -2.71 -31.59
C VAL A 81 1.51 -4.17 -31.44
N LEU A 82 2.62 -4.43 -30.73
CA LEU A 82 3.08 -5.79 -30.42
C LEU A 82 2.04 -6.57 -29.62
N ASN A 83 1.42 -5.96 -28.60
CA ASN A 83 0.35 -6.59 -27.83
C ASN A 83 -0.83 -6.95 -28.74
N LYS A 84 -1.31 -6.02 -29.58
CA LYS A 84 -2.41 -6.31 -30.52
C LYS A 84 -2.03 -7.40 -31.53
N LEU A 85 -0.78 -7.46 -31.99
CA LEU A 85 -0.30 -8.54 -32.85
C LEU A 85 -0.34 -9.90 -32.15
N MET A 86 0.05 -9.95 -30.86
CA MET A 86 -0.06 -11.17 -30.07
C MET A 86 -1.51 -11.64 -29.94
N VAL A 87 -2.47 -10.73 -29.77
CA VAL A 87 -3.89 -11.09 -29.73
C VAL A 87 -4.37 -11.62 -31.09
N ALA A 88 -4.08 -10.91 -32.19
CA ALA A 88 -4.45 -11.37 -33.54
C ALA A 88 -3.88 -12.75 -33.85
N LYS A 89 -2.60 -12.98 -33.51
CA LYS A 89 -1.98 -14.29 -33.67
C LYS A 89 -2.55 -15.33 -32.73
N ALA A 90 -2.94 -14.98 -31.51
CA ALA A 90 -3.60 -15.89 -30.59
C ALA A 90 -4.93 -16.38 -31.16
N GLU A 91 -5.71 -15.51 -31.80
CA GLU A 91 -6.95 -15.90 -32.48
C GLU A 91 -6.69 -16.79 -33.70
N ILE A 92 -5.71 -16.44 -34.55
CA ILE A 92 -5.32 -17.24 -35.72
C ILE A 92 -4.85 -18.63 -35.28
N ASP A 93 -4.05 -18.71 -34.22
CA ASP A 93 -3.54 -19.97 -33.66
C ASP A 93 -4.57 -20.69 -32.78
N SER A 94 -5.79 -20.14 -32.66
CA SER A 94 -6.89 -20.70 -31.87
C SER A 94 -6.51 -20.97 -30.40
N LEU A 95 -5.76 -20.06 -29.77
CA LEU A 95 -5.49 -20.11 -28.34
C LEU A 95 -6.77 -19.85 -27.54
N ILE A 96 -7.01 -20.71 -26.56
CA ILE A 96 -8.24 -20.70 -25.76
C ILE A 96 -7.96 -20.04 -24.42
N VAL A 97 -8.75 -19.01 -24.10
CA VAL A 97 -8.91 -18.47 -22.75
C VAL A 97 -10.35 -18.74 -22.35
N THR A 98 -10.57 -19.30 -21.16
CA THR A 98 -11.92 -19.66 -20.71
C THR A 98 -12.68 -18.43 -20.24
N ASP A 99 -14.00 -18.39 -20.49
CA ASP A 99 -14.85 -17.28 -20.03
C ASP A 99 -14.76 -17.09 -18.51
N LEU A 100 -14.68 -18.18 -17.74
CA LEU A 100 -14.48 -18.12 -16.29
C LEU A 100 -13.21 -17.37 -15.89
N GLU A 101 -12.11 -17.53 -16.63
CA GLU A 101 -10.87 -16.80 -16.36
C GLU A 101 -11.02 -15.31 -16.69
N VAL A 102 -11.68 -14.97 -17.80
CA VAL A 102 -11.97 -13.58 -18.18
C VAL A 102 -12.86 -12.92 -17.13
N ASP A 103 -13.95 -13.58 -16.73
CA ASP A 103 -14.90 -13.08 -15.73
C ASP A 103 -14.22 -12.82 -14.40
N ASN A 104 -13.43 -13.77 -13.89
CA ASN A 104 -12.73 -13.61 -12.61
C ASN A 104 -11.74 -12.44 -12.64
N ASN A 105 -10.97 -12.28 -13.73
CA ASN A 105 -10.04 -11.15 -13.86
C ASN A 105 -10.79 -9.82 -14.03
N THR A 106 -11.94 -9.83 -14.71
CA THR A 106 -12.83 -8.66 -14.87
C THR A 106 -13.40 -8.23 -13.52
N ASP A 107 -13.89 -9.17 -12.71
CA ASP A 107 -14.39 -8.93 -11.36
C ASP A 107 -13.33 -8.34 -10.45
N GLN A 108 -12.12 -8.91 -10.46
CA GLN A 108 -10.99 -8.38 -9.70
C GLN A 108 -10.65 -6.94 -10.11
N ARG A 109 -10.65 -6.65 -11.42
CA ARG A 109 -10.37 -5.31 -11.92
C ARG A 109 -11.49 -4.32 -11.57
N MET A 110 -12.75 -4.74 -11.66
CA MET A 110 -13.91 -3.94 -11.24
C MET A 110 -13.85 -3.61 -9.74
N ASN A 111 -13.54 -4.60 -8.90
CA ASN A 111 -13.40 -4.39 -7.46
C ASN A 111 -12.27 -3.41 -7.13
N TYR A 112 -11.13 -3.49 -7.83
CA TYR A 112 -10.06 -2.51 -7.68
C TYR A 112 -10.51 -1.08 -8.05
N LEU A 113 -11.21 -0.91 -9.18
CA LEU A 113 -11.74 0.39 -9.58
C LEU A 113 -12.74 0.95 -8.56
N LEU A 114 -13.64 0.11 -8.05
CA LEU A 114 -14.56 0.51 -6.99
C LEU A 114 -13.83 0.96 -5.73
N GLN A 115 -12.78 0.25 -5.31
CA GLN A 115 -11.96 0.66 -4.16
C GLN A 115 -11.32 2.05 -4.36
N THR A 116 -10.82 2.33 -5.56
CA THR A 116 -10.27 3.66 -5.89
C THR A 116 -11.32 4.78 -5.91
N SER A 117 -12.60 4.43 -6.05
CA SER A 117 -13.75 5.34 -6.00
C SER A 117 -14.48 5.25 -4.65
N ASN A 118 -13.75 5.01 -3.55
CA ASN A 118 -14.28 4.90 -2.18
C ASN A 118 -15.42 3.87 -2.02
N ASN A 119 -15.40 2.81 -2.85
CA ASN A 119 -16.44 1.80 -2.94
C ASN A 119 -17.84 2.35 -3.31
N SER A 120 -17.91 3.48 -4.03
CA SER A 120 -19.17 4.04 -4.55
C SER A 120 -19.31 3.81 -6.07
N PRO A 121 -20.30 3.00 -6.49
CA PRO A 121 -20.73 2.89 -7.88
C PRO A 121 -20.94 4.23 -8.58
N GLU A 122 -21.65 5.16 -7.93
CA GLU A 122 -22.04 6.44 -8.51
C GLU A 122 -20.83 7.35 -8.74
N GLN A 123 -19.84 7.29 -7.85
CA GLN A 123 -18.58 8.01 -8.02
C GLN A 123 -17.79 7.46 -9.20
N LEU A 124 -17.72 6.13 -9.35
CA LEU A 124 -17.02 5.49 -10.45
C LEU A 124 -17.70 5.81 -11.80
N GLU A 125 -19.02 5.70 -11.88
CA GLU A 125 -19.79 6.05 -13.09
C GLU A 125 -19.61 7.52 -13.47
N LYS A 126 -19.61 8.43 -12.49
CA LYS A 126 -19.36 9.87 -12.72
C LYS A 126 -17.95 10.14 -13.22
N GLN A 127 -16.94 9.45 -12.68
CA GLN A 127 -15.54 9.61 -13.06
C GLN A 127 -15.29 9.12 -14.50
N TRP A 128 -15.93 8.01 -14.89
CA TRP A 128 -15.73 7.38 -16.19
C TRP A 128 -16.74 7.83 -17.26
N GLY A 129 -17.83 8.47 -16.85
CA GLY A 129 -18.91 8.91 -17.75
C GLY A 129 -19.68 7.75 -18.38
N LYS A 130 -19.67 6.56 -17.76
CA LYS A 130 -20.26 5.31 -18.26
C LYS A 130 -20.97 4.58 -17.12
N SER A 131 -21.98 3.78 -17.45
CA SER A 131 -22.62 2.89 -16.47
C SER A 131 -21.68 1.76 -16.05
N LEU A 132 -21.89 1.19 -14.85
CA LEU A 132 -21.11 0.04 -14.40
C LEU A 132 -21.13 -1.14 -15.38
N ASP A 133 -22.26 -1.41 -16.03
CA ASP A 133 -22.38 -2.49 -17.01
C ASP A 133 -21.54 -2.23 -18.25
N GLN A 134 -21.49 -0.97 -18.72
CA GLN A 134 -20.63 -0.58 -19.85
C GLN A 134 -19.15 -0.66 -19.49
N ILE A 135 -18.78 -0.21 -18.29
CA ILE A 135 -17.40 -0.30 -17.78
C ILE A 135 -16.99 -1.78 -17.70
N ARG A 136 -17.86 -2.63 -17.15
CA ARG A 136 -17.62 -4.07 -17.05
C ARG A 136 -17.44 -4.70 -18.43
N LEU A 137 -18.30 -4.37 -19.40
CA LEU A 137 -18.22 -4.92 -20.75
C LEU A 137 -16.91 -4.54 -21.44
N GLU A 138 -16.53 -3.26 -21.39
CA GLU A 138 -15.27 -2.80 -21.97
C GLU A 138 -14.04 -3.42 -21.28
N LEU A 139 -14.08 -3.55 -19.96
CA LEU A 139 -13.02 -4.24 -19.22
C LEU A 139 -12.96 -5.71 -19.58
N HIS A 140 -14.10 -6.39 -19.72
CA HIS A 140 -14.13 -7.79 -20.11
C HIS A 140 -13.41 -8.02 -21.44
N ASP A 141 -13.70 -7.20 -22.45
CA ASP A 141 -13.04 -7.28 -23.76
C ASP A 141 -11.53 -7.00 -23.65
N GLN A 142 -11.14 -5.95 -22.91
CA GLN A 142 -9.72 -5.64 -22.66
C GLN A 142 -8.99 -6.76 -21.91
N ILE A 143 -9.62 -7.36 -20.91
CA ILE A 143 -9.06 -8.46 -20.11
C ILE A 143 -8.91 -9.71 -20.99
N LYS A 144 -9.89 -10.01 -21.84
CA LYS A 144 -9.81 -11.12 -22.80
C LYS A 144 -8.61 -10.94 -23.74
N GLU A 145 -8.46 -9.76 -24.32
CA GLU A 145 -7.29 -9.42 -25.15
C GLU A 145 -5.97 -9.58 -24.37
N GLN A 146 -5.91 -9.06 -23.14
CA GLN A 146 -4.72 -9.18 -22.29
C GLN A 146 -4.36 -10.64 -21.99
N LEU A 147 -5.36 -11.48 -21.71
CA LEU A 147 -5.16 -12.91 -21.44
C LEU A 147 -4.70 -13.65 -22.70
N LEU A 148 -5.29 -13.37 -23.86
CA LEU A 148 -4.85 -13.94 -25.14
C LEU A 148 -3.40 -13.57 -25.47
N ALA A 149 -3.02 -12.30 -25.30
CA ALA A 149 -1.64 -11.86 -25.49
C ALA A 149 -0.68 -12.56 -24.51
N ARG A 150 -1.07 -12.70 -23.24
CA ARG A 150 -0.30 -13.42 -22.22
C ARG A 150 -0.12 -14.89 -22.58
N GLU A 151 -1.17 -15.55 -23.06
CA GLU A 151 -1.13 -16.94 -23.51
C GLU A 151 -0.21 -17.14 -24.72
N MET A 152 -0.28 -16.23 -25.69
CA MET A 152 0.66 -16.22 -26.82
C MET A 152 2.10 -16.06 -26.34
N GLN A 153 2.37 -15.07 -25.49
CA GLN A 153 3.71 -14.87 -24.91
C GLN A 153 4.20 -16.10 -24.13
N ARG A 154 3.31 -16.76 -23.37
CA ARG A 154 3.62 -18.00 -22.65
C ARG A 154 3.96 -19.13 -23.61
N LYS A 155 3.17 -19.34 -24.67
CA LYS A 155 3.43 -20.34 -25.72
C LYS A 155 4.82 -20.13 -26.35
N MET A 156 5.16 -18.88 -26.66
CA MET A 156 6.44 -18.53 -27.30
C MET A 156 7.65 -18.75 -26.39
N THR A 157 7.49 -18.53 -25.09
CA THR A 157 8.61 -18.49 -24.13
C THR A 157 8.71 -19.70 -23.21
N ARG A 158 7.76 -20.65 -23.28
CA ARG A 158 7.67 -21.82 -22.38
C ARG A 158 8.95 -22.65 -22.34
N ASP A 159 9.51 -22.93 -23.52
CA ASP A 159 10.64 -23.84 -23.66
C ASP A 159 11.99 -23.08 -23.72
N VAL A 160 11.95 -21.77 -23.48
CA VAL A 160 13.15 -20.92 -23.45
C VAL A 160 13.87 -21.14 -22.12
N THR A 161 15.07 -21.72 -22.23
CA THR A 161 15.98 -21.94 -21.10
C THR A 161 17.28 -21.15 -21.28
N ILE A 162 17.99 -20.91 -20.18
CA ILE A 162 19.27 -20.21 -20.17
C ILE A 162 20.37 -21.12 -19.61
N THR A 163 21.49 -21.23 -20.32
CA THR A 163 22.65 -22.01 -19.88
C THR A 163 23.62 -21.15 -19.06
N PRO A 164 24.45 -21.73 -18.17
CA PRO A 164 25.46 -20.98 -17.42
C PRO A 164 26.43 -20.19 -18.31
N SER A 165 26.76 -20.70 -19.50
CA SER A 165 27.62 -19.96 -20.44
C SER A 165 26.94 -18.72 -21.00
N GLU A 166 25.63 -18.78 -21.27
CA GLU A 166 24.86 -17.62 -21.75
C GLU A 166 24.71 -16.58 -20.65
N VAL A 167 24.50 -16.99 -19.40
CA VAL A 167 24.47 -16.08 -18.23
C VAL A 167 25.79 -15.29 -18.12
N ARG A 168 26.94 -15.97 -18.27
CA ARG A 168 28.26 -15.30 -18.26
C ARG A 168 28.42 -14.34 -19.44
N LYS A 169 27.98 -14.73 -20.64
CA LYS A 169 28.03 -13.86 -21.83
C LYS A 169 27.15 -12.61 -21.67
N PHE A 170 25.95 -12.79 -21.12
CA PHE A 170 25.03 -11.71 -20.79
C PHE A 170 25.69 -10.71 -19.85
N PHE A 171 26.20 -11.19 -18.71
CA PHE A 171 26.85 -10.36 -17.70
C PHE A 171 28.06 -9.61 -18.26
N ASN A 172 28.94 -10.30 -19.00
CA ASN A 172 30.15 -9.71 -19.56
C ASN A 172 29.88 -8.67 -20.66
N ARG A 173 28.67 -8.61 -21.22
CA ARG A 173 28.28 -7.60 -22.21
C ARG A 173 27.86 -6.27 -21.56
N ILE A 174 27.51 -6.30 -20.28
CA ILE A 174 27.08 -5.10 -19.56
C ILE A 174 28.33 -4.31 -19.17
N PRO A 175 28.43 -3.02 -19.55
CA PRO A 175 29.52 -2.16 -19.10
C PRO A 175 29.60 -2.12 -17.56
N ALA A 176 30.81 -2.10 -17.01
CA ALA A 176 31.02 -2.19 -15.56
C ALA A 176 30.38 -1.02 -14.78
N ASP A 177 30.32 0.16 -15.39
CA ASP A 177 29.65 1.36 -14.87
C ASP A 177 28.12 1.32 -14.97
N SER A 178 27.59 0.39 -15.76
CA SER A 178 26.16 0.15 -15.94
C SER A 178 25.63 -1.02 -15.10
N LEU A 179 26.50 -1.72 -14.37
CA LEU A 179 26.09 -2.79 -13.46
C LEU A 179 25.33 -2.21 -12.26
N PRO A 180 24.20 -2.82 -11.86
CA PRO A 180 23.45 -2.33 -10.72
C PRO A 180 24.28 -2.45 -9.44
N PHE A 181 24.12 -1.44 -8.57
CA PHE A 181 24.71 -1.44 -7.24
C PHE A 181 23.69 -1.98 -6.24
N TYR A 182 24.05 -3.05 -5.53
CA TYR A 182 23.24 -3.57 -4.45
C TYR A 182 23.69 -2.96 -3.13
N ASN A 183 22.70 -2.44 -2.39
CA ASN A 183 22.92 -1.95 -1.03
C ASN A 183 23.33 -3.11 -0.12
N ALA A 184 23.79 -2.78 1.08
CA ALA A 184 24.06 -3.82 2.06
C ALA A 184 22.75 -4.48 2.48
N ASP A 185 22.75 -5.81 2.46
CA ASP A 185 21.70 -6.64 3.04
C ASP A 185 22.18 -7.15 4.41
N VAL A 186 21.23 -7.49 5.26
CA VAL A 186 21.51 -8.03 6.59
C VAL A 186 20.53 -9.15 6.94
N GLU A 187 21.01 -10.07 7.76
CA GLU A 187 20.14 -11.01 8.47
C GLU A 187 20.09 -10.59 9.93
N ILE A 188 18.90 -10.16 10.37
CA ILE A 188 18.64 -9.74 11.74
C ILE A 188 17.48 -10.57 12.28
N GLY A 189 17.62 -11.03 13.51
CA GLY A 189 16.54 -11.64 14.26
C GLY A 189 16.06 -10.77 15.42
N GLN A 190 14.82 -10.94 15.85
CA GLN A 190 14.30 -10.39 17.08
C GLN A 190 13.61 -11.45 17.95
N ILE A 191 13.67 -11.25 19.26
CA ILE A 191 12.80 -11.92 20.24
C ILE A 191 12.09 -10.83 21.02
N VAL A 192 10.76 -10.86 20.98
CA VAL A 192 9.90 -9.84 21.59
C VAL A 192 9.15 -10.44 22.78
N LYS A 193 9.03 -9.70 23.86
CA LYS A 193 8.17 -10.02 25.00
C LYS A 193 7.24 -8.86 25.30
N PHE A 194 5.94 -9.12 25.31
CA PHE A 194 4.96 -8.09 25.69
C PHE A 194 4.96 -7.88 27.20
N ALA A 195 4.94 -6.62 27.63
CA ALA A 195 4.77 -6.29 29.03
C ALA A 195 3.38 -6.74 29.47
N GLN A 196 3.33 -7.69 30.41
CA GLN A 196 2.08 -8.22 30.93
C GLN A 196 1.55 -7.30 32.02
N VAL A 197 0.27 -6.96 31.95
CA VAL A 197 -0.38 -6.16 32.99
C VAL A 197 -0.40 -6.96 34.29
N SER A 198 0.32 -6.51 35.31
CA SER A 198 0.35 -7.21 36.60
C SER A 198 -1.00 -7.18 37.30
N TYR A 199 -1.21 -8.15 38.19
CA TYR A 199 -2.37 -8.17 39.09
C TYR A 199 -2.53 -6.85 39.86
N ARG A 200 -1.42 -6.23 40.27
CA ARG A 200 -1.43 -4.93 40.94
C ARG A 200 -2.04 -3.82 40.08
N GLN A 201 -1.67 -3.75 38.79
CA GLN A 201 -2.23 -2.77 37.86
C GLN A 201 -3.71 -3.03 37.59
N LYS A 202 -4.10 -4.31 37.44
CA LYS A 202 -5.51 -4.70 37.29
C LYS A 202 -6.35 -4.30 38.51
N GLU A 203 -5.86 -4.58 39.71
CA GLU A 203 -6.54 -4.20 40.95
C GLU A 203 -6.57 -2.68 41.15
N ALA A 204 -5.54 -1.94 40.73
CA ALA A 204 -5.55 -0.47 40.77
C ALA A 204 -6.66 0.10 39.87
N ALA A 205 -6.77 -0.38 38.62
CA ALA A 205 -7.84 0.01 37.70
C ALA A 205 -9.23 -0.36 38.25
N ARG A 206 -9.36 -1.57 38.80
CA ARG A 206 -10.60 -2.03 39.44
C ARG A 206 -10.99 -1.15 40.64
N ASN A 207 -10.06 -0.87 41.55
CA ASN A 207 -10.31 -0.05 42.73
C ASN A 207 -10.65 1.40 42.39
N GLN A 208 -10.03 1.96 41.35
CA GLN A 208 -10.39 3.28 40.82
C GLN A 208 -11.84 3.28 40.33
N LEU A 209 -12.29 2.24 39.64
CA LEU A 209 -13.68 2.12 39.21
C LEU A 209 -14.66 1.92 40.38
N ILE A 210 -14.26 1.22 41.45
CA ILE A 210 -15.05 1.12 42.68
C ILE A 210 -15.25 2.52 43.29
N ASP A 211 -14.18 3.32 43.37
CA ASP A 211 -14.26 4.70 43.86
C ASP A 211 -15.18 5.56 42.99
N LEU A 212 -14.98 5.56 41.67
CA LEU A 212 -15.82 6.31 40.73
C LEU A 212 -17.29 5.89 40.83
N ARG A 213 -17.57 4.58 40.95
CA ARG A 213 -18.92 4.07 41.18
C ARG A 213 -19.54 4.62 42.46
N ASN A 214 -18.81 4.58 43.58
CA ASN A 214 -19.30 5.08 44.87
C ASN A 214 -19.59 6.59 44.84
N ARG A 215 -18.78 7.34 44.10
CA ARG A 215 -18.98 8.78 43.87
C ARG A 215 -20.25 9.06 43.07
N ILE A 216 -20.49 8.29 41.99
CA ILE A 216 -21.74 8.38 41.22
C ILE A 216 -22.95 8.03 42.08
N LEU A 217 -22.86 6.96 42.88
CA LEU A 217 -23.95 6.56 43.80
C LEU A 217 -24.21 7.61 44.89
N SER A 218 -23.20 8.41 45.22
CA SER A 218 -23.28 9.53 46.17
C SER A 218 -23.77 10.83 45.52
N GLY A 219 -24.08 10.81 44.22
CA GLY A 219 -24.71 11.92 43.49
C GLY A 219 -23.78 12.76 42.61
N GLU A 220 -22.51 12.38 42.45
CA GLU A 220 -21.66 12.99 41.41
C GLU A 220 -22.14 12.62 40.01
N ASP A 221 -22.00 13.54 39.07
CA ASP A 221 -22.47 13.32 37.70
C ASP A 221 -21.59 12.29 36.96
N PHE A 222 -22.25 11.29 36.37
CA PHE A 222 -21.57 10.23 35.63
C PHE A 222 -20.80 10.79 34.42
N HIS A 223 -21.38 11.76 33.72
CA HIS A 223 -20.79 12.30 32.50
C HIS A 223 -19.50 13.07 32.81
N GLU A 224 -19.49 13.89 33.86
CA GLU A 224 -18.28 14.58 34.32
C GLU A 224 -17.15 13.59 34.68
N LEU A 225 -17.49 12.51 35.41
CA LEU A 225 -16.51 11.49 35.78
C LEU A 225 -16.03 10.68 34.57
N ALA A 226 -16.92 10.33 33.65
CA ALA A 226 -16.57 9.66 32.41
C ALA A 226 -15.60 10.52 31.58
N ASN A 227 -15.93 11.79 31.36
CA ASN A 227 -15.07 12.73 30.61
C ASN A 227 -13.69 12.88 31.22
N LYS A 228 -13.59 12.87 32.55
CA LYS A 228 -12.35 13.11 33.27
C LYS A 228 -11.46 11.88 33.37
N PHE A 229 -12.04 10.70 33.53
CA PHE A 229 -11.32 9.50 33.92
C PHE A 229 -11.39 8.34 32.93
N SER A 230 -12.34 8.33 31.99
CA SER A 230 -12.47 7.22 31.06
C SER A 230 -11.37 7.25 29.99
N ASP A 231 -10.75 6.10 29.76
CA ASP A 231 -9.78 5.87 28.68
C ASP A 231 -10.43 5.53 27.34
N ASP A 232 -11.77 5.46 27.27
CA ASP A 232 -12.48 5.33 26.00
C ASP A 232 -12.48 6.68 25.23
N PRO A 233 -11.88 6.75 24.03
CA PRO A 233 -11.79 8.00 23.26
C PRO A 233 -13.14 8.59 22.86
N SER A 234 -14.19 7.75 22.73
CA SER A 234 -15.53 8.17 22.30
C SER A 234 -16.24 9.02 23.36
N VAL A 235 -15.87 8.86 24.64
CA VAL A 235 -16.52 9.52 25.79
C VAL A 235 -16.55 11.03 25.66
N ARG A 236 -15.50 11.62 25.07
CA ARG A 236 -15.41 13.07 24.82
C ARG A 236 -16.52 13.60 23.91
N MET A 237 -17.08 12.75 23.05
CA MET A 237 -18.13 13.11 22.10
C MET A 237 -19.51 12.67 22.56
N ASN A 238 -19.61 11.51 23.21
CA ASN A 238 -20.89 10.86 23.51
C ASN A 238 -21.21 10.78 25.01
N ALA A 239 -20.44 11.46 25.87
CA ALA A 239 -20.64 11.41 27.31
C ALA A 239 -20.46 10.02 27.95
N GLY A 240 -19.84 9.09 27.24
CA GLY A 240 -19.76 7.67 27.60
C GLY A 240 -21.03 6.89 27.30
N GLU A 241 -22.05 7.51 26.68
CA GLU A 241 -23.28 6.86 26.22
C GLU A 241 -23.05 6.15 24.88
N MET A 242 -23.40 4.86 24.85
CA MET A 242 -23.21 4.00 23.67
C MET A 242 -24.40 4.06 22.70
N GLY A 243 -25.48 4.75 23.07
CA GLY A 243 -26.73 4.78 22.33
C GLY A 243 -27.46 3.43 22.34
N TRP A 244 -28.53 3.34 21.55
CA TRP A 244 -29.31 2.11 21.42
C TRP A 244 -28.52 1.05 20.65
N THR A 245 -28.10 0.03 21.37
CA THR A 245 -27.25 -1.05 20.87
C THR A 245 -28.05 -2.35 20.82
N ARG A 246 -27.95 -3.10 19.72
CA ARG A 246 -28.59 -4.42 19.57
C ARG A 246 -27.74 -5.51 20.23
N ARG A 247 -28.38 -6.54 20.77
CA ARG A 247 -27.68 -7.75 21.25
C ARG A 247 -26.77 -8.35 20.17
N GLY A 248 -25.57 -8.73 20.57
CA GLY A 248 -24.51 -9.30 19.73
C GLY A 248 -23.55 -8.26 19.15
N ALA A 249 -23.76 -6.97 19.40
CA ALA A 249 -22.92 -5.89 18.85
C ALA A 249 -21.74 -5.53 19.75
N MET A 250 -21.78 -5.88 21.04
CA MET A 250 -20.68 -5.60 22.00
C MET A 250 -19.98 -6.89 22.42
N VAL A 251 -18.79 -6.76 23.01
CA VAL A 251 -18.04 -7.90 23.57
C VAL A 251 -18.85 -8.61 24.66
N SER A 252 -18.73 -9.94 24.72
CA SER A 252 -19.65 -10.80 25.48
C SER A 252 -19.77 -10.43 26.97
N GLN A 253 -18.67 -10.06 27.63
CA GLN A 253 -18.66 -9.67 29.03
C GLN A 253 -19.41 -8.35 29.28
N PHE A 254 -19.33 -7.40 28.35
CA PHE A 254 -20.03 -6.14 28.42
C PHE A 254 -21.54 -6.35 28.28
N GLU A 255 -21.96 -7.12 27.27
CA GLU A 255 -23.36 -7.47 27.08
C GLU A 255 -23.94 -8.22 28.26
N ALA A 256 -23.23 -9.26 28.74
CA ALA A 256 -23.68 -10.06 29.88
C ALA A 256 -23.91 -9.18 31.12
N THR A 257 -23.06 -8.18 31.34
CA THR A 257 -23.24 -7.22 32.44
C THR A 257 -24.43 -6.31 32.21
N ALA A 258 -24.55 -5.68 31.03
CA ALA A 258 -25.70 -4.87 30.66
C ALA A 258 -27.03 -5.60 30.82
N PHE A 259 -27.04 -6.91 30.50
CA PHE A 259 -28.25 -7.71 30.56
C PHE A 259 -28.72 -8.04 31.99
N ARG A 260 -27.79 -8.10 32.95
CA ARG A 260 -28.06 -8.35 34.38
C ARG A 260 -28.56 -7.13 35.14
N LEU A 261 -28.27 -5.92 34.66
CA LEU A 261 -28.66 -4.67 35.33
C LEU A 261 -30.15 -4.36 35.13
N LYS A 262 -30.74 -3.73 36.14
CA LYS A 262 -32.01 -3.00 36.02
C LYS A 262 -31.77 -1.62 35.40
N VAL A 263 -32.80 -1.05 34.78
CA VAL A 263 -32.73 0.31 34.24
C VAL A 263 -32.43 1.29 35.38
N GLY A 264 -31.42 2.13 35.20
CA GLY A 264 -30.86 3.06 36.18
C GLY A 264 -29.71 2.49 37.02
N GLU A 265 -29.52 1.17 37.06
CA GLU A 265 -28.52 0.50 37.89
C GLU A 265 -27.10 0.61 37.31
N ILE A 266 -26.11 0.72 38.20
CA ILE A 266 -24.68 0.76 37.86
C ILE A 266 -24.02 -0.55 38.31
N SER A 267 -23.33 -1.22 37.38
CA SER A 267 -22.63 -2.48 37.64
C SER A 267 -21.48 -2.32 38.63
N GLU A 268 -21.11 -3.43 39.27
CA GLU A 268 -19.75 -3.59 39.78
C GLU A 268 -18.72 -3.57 38.64
N PRO A 269 -17.44 -3.27 38.91
CA PRO A 269 -16.40 -3.31 37.89
C PRO A 269 -16.22 -4.71 37.30
N PHE A 270 -16.05 -4.79 35.98
CA PHE A 270 -15.82 -6.04 35.26
C PHE A 270 -14.75 -5.87 34.17
N GLU A 271 -14.03 -6.95 33.84
CA GLU A 271 -12.92 -6.94 32.89
C GLU A 271 -13.39 -7.35 31.48
N THR A 272 -12.87 -6.64 30.47
CA THR A 272 -12.93 -7.03 29.05
C THR A 272 -11.52 -6.99 28.45
N GLN A 273 -11.38 -7.32 27.16
CA GLN A 273 -10.12 -7.18 26.44
C GLN A 273 -9.60 -5.73 26.35
N TYR A 274 -10.43 -4.72 26.65
CA TYR A 274 -10.06 -3.30 26.59
C TYR A 274 -9.67 -2.73 27.96
N GLY A 275 -9.86 -3.48 29.06
CA GLY A 275 -9.61 -3.02 30.42
C GLY A 275 -10.78 -3.30 31.35
N PHE A 276 -10.88 -2.50 32.41
CA PHE A 276 -11.98 -2.62 33.37
C PHE A 276 -13.06 -1.58 33.07
N HIS A 277 -14.31 -1.96 33.31
CA HIS A 277 -15.46 -1.11 33.05
C HIS A 277 -16.42 -1.08 34.23
N ILE A 278 -17.08 0.06 34.42
CA ILE A 278 -18.41 0.12 35.06
C ILE A 278 -19.42 0.58 34.03
N LEU A 279 -20.65 0.09 34.17
CA LEU A 279 -21.73 0.30 33.22
C LEU A 279 -22.98 0.76 33.95
N GLN A 280 -23.67 1.77 33.42
CA GLN A 280 -25.04 2.10 33.79
C GLN A 280 -26.00 1.76 32.66
N LEU A 281 -27.08 1.03 32.97
CA LEU A 281 -28.14 0.77 32.00
C LEU A 281 -29.14 1.94 31.99
N LEU A 282 -29.28 2.62 30.85
CA LEU A 282 -30.19 3.77 30.70
C LEU A 282 -31.58 3.36 30.21
N GLY A 283 -31.67 2.28 29.44
CA GLY A 283 -32.95 1.80 28.93
C GLY A 283 -32.85 0.45 28.24
N ARG A 284 -33.99 -0.23 28.12
CA ARG A 284 -34.12 -1.47 27.36
C ARG A 284 -35.44 -1.48 26.58
N ARG A 285 -35.39 -1.86 25.31
CA ARG A 285 -36.58 -2.03 24.46
C ARG A 285 -36.36 -3.19 23.49
N GLY A 286 -37.27 -4.17 23.50
CA GLY A 286 -37.13 -5.36 22.68
C GLY A 286 -35.76 -6.04 22.86
N ASN A 287 -34.99 -6.14 21.77
CA ASN A 287 -33.64 -6.72 21.75
C ASN A 287 -32.50 -5.66 21.72
N GLU A 288 -32.83 -4.42 22.05
CA GLU A 288 -31.90 -3.30 22.16
C GLU A 288 -31.80 -2.81 23.61
N TYR A 289 -30.64 -2.25 23.95
CA TYR A 289 -30.39 -1.59 25.22
C TYR A 289 -29.56 -0.33 25.00
N ASN A 290 -29.79 0.67 25.84
CA ASN A 290 -28.97 1.88 25.89
C ASN A 290 -28.21 1.89 27.22
N SER A 291 -26.92 2.18 27.17
CA SER A 291 -26.05 2.18 28.33
C SER A 291 -24.96 3.22 28.21
N ARG A 292 -24.44 3.66 29.35
CA ARG A 292 -23.22 4.45 29.43
C ARG A 292 -22.17 3.77 30.30
N HIS A 293 -20.89 3.98 30.00
CA HIS A 293 -19.80 3.30 30.71
C HIS A 293 -18.62 4.24 31.05
N ILE A 294 -17.78 3.79 31.98
CA ILE A 294 -16.43 4.33 32.19
C ILE A 294 -15.46 3.17 32.01
N LEU A 295 -14.42 3.36 31.20
CA LEU A 295 -13.35 2.41 30.95
C LEU A 295 -12.07 2.91 31.63
N ILE A 296 -11.41 2.05 32.42
CA ILE A 296 -10.03 2.27 32.86
C ILE A 296 -9.17 1.19 32.21
N ALA A 297 -8.30 1.60 31.29
CA ALA A 297 -7.39 0.71 30.59
C ALA A 297 -6.26 0.31 31.55
N ALA A 298 -6.23 -0.97 31.93
CA ALA A 298 -5.12 -1.49 32.72
C ALA A 298 -3.89 -1.61 31.80
N THR A 299 -2.97 -0.65 31.90
CA THR A 299 -1.74 -0.64 31.11
C THR A 299 -0.56 -1.20 31.91
N PRO A 300 0.40 -1.88 31.27
CA PRO A 300 1.61 -2.32 31.97
C PRO A 300 2.37 -1.14 32.58
N SER A 301 2.85 -1.31 33.81
CA SER A 301 3.71 -0.34 34.48
C SER A 301 5.18 -0.46 34.06
N ASP A 302 6.01 0.51 34.43
CA ASP A 302 7.47 0.43 34.22
C ASP A 302 8.08 -0.83 34.85
N ASP A 303 7.56 -1.29 35.99
CA ASP A 303 8.03 -2.51 36.64
C ASP A 303 7.61 -3.77 35.87
N ASP A 304 6.46 -3.75 35.20
CA ASP A 304 6.02 -4.84 34.32
C ASP A 304 6.90 -4.92 33.05
N VAL A 305 7.30 -3.75 32.53
CA VAL A 305 8.27 -3.64 31.44
C VAL A 305 9.64 -4.16 31.89
N LYS A 306 10.12 -3.78 33.09
CA LYS A 306 11.38 -4.29 33.65
C LYS A 306 11.34 -5.82 33.84
N ALA A 307 10.23 -6.38 34.31
CA ALA A 307 10.09 -7.82 34.44
C ALA A 307 10.26 -8.53 33.08
N SER A 308 9.68 -7.97 32.03
CA SER A 308 9.85 -8.47 30.65
C SER A 308 11.28 -8.31 30.14
N ALA A 309 11.95 -7.22 30.51
CA ALA A 309 13.36 -7.00 30.19
C ALA A 309 14.28 -8.00 30.91
N HIS A 310 14.07 -8.26 32.21
CA HIS A 310 14.82 -9.26 32.97
C HIS A 310 14.63 -10.68 32.41
N PHE A 311 13.42 -11.01 31.97
CA PHE A 311 13.15 -12.25 31.28
C PHE A 311 13.99 -12.36 29.99
N LEU A 312 13.94 -11.35 29.12
CA LEU A 312 14.73 -11.35 27.88
C LEU A 312 16.24 -11.31 28.13
N ASP A 313 16.70 -10.69 29.22
CA ASP A 313 18.12 -10.72 29.60
C ASP A 313 18.58 -12.14 29.99
N SER A 314 17.70 -12.90 30.66
CA SER A 314 17.94 -14.31 30.97
C SER A 314 18.02 -15.15 29.70
N ILE A 315 17.08 -14.95 28.75
CA ILE A 315 17.10 -15.62 27.44
C ILE A 315 18.37 -15.27 26.66
N ARG A 316 18.74 -13.98 26.62
CA ARG A 316 19.98 -13.50 26.01
C ARG A 316 21.20 -14.20 26.59
N THR A 317 21.27 -14.33 27.92
CA THR A 317 22.37 -15.02 28.61
C THR A 317 22.47 -16.48 28.18
N LEU A 318 21.35 -17.19 28.06
CA LEU A 318 21.32 -18.58 27.58
C LEU A 318 21.79 -18.71 26.13
N ILE A 319 21.42 -17.77 25.25
CA ILE A 319 21.85 -17.77 23.84
C ILE A 319 23.35 -17.48 23.75
N MET A 320 23.85 -16.50 24.50
CA MET A 320 25.29 -16.17 24.54
C MET A 320 26.13 -17.33 25.10
N ALA A 321 25.61 -18.07 26.08
CA ALA A 321 26.22 -19.28 26.61
C ALA A 321 26.11 -20.49 25.64
N LYS A 322 25.43 -20.34 24.50
CA LYS A 322 25.16 -21.37 23.50
C LYS A 322 24.38 -22.58 24.04
N THR A 323 23.66 -22.40 25.15
CA THR A 323 22.79 -23.44 25.73
C THR A 323 21.52 -23.62 24.89
N VAL A 324 21.04 -22.54 24.25
CA VAL A 324 19.92 -22.53 23.32
C VAL A 324 20.28 -21.71 22.09
N SER A 325 19.86 -22.13 20.89
CA SER A 325 20.06 -21.29 19.70
C SER A 325 19.10 -20.10 19.71
N PHE A 326 19.46 -19.03 19.00
CA PHE A 326 18.58 -17.87 18.86
C PHE A 326 17.22 -18.28 18.27
N GLU A 327 17.24 -19.11 17.22
CA GLU A 327 16.04 -19.55 16.52
C GLU A 327 15.10 -20.36 17.41
N THR A 328 15.67 -21.20 18.27
CA THR A 328 14.91 -22.00 19.24
C THR A 328 14.31 -21.07 20.29
N ALA A 329 15.11 -20.16 20.85
CA ALA A 329 14.62 -19.19 21.83
C ALA A 329 13.51 -18.29 21.25
N ALA A 330 13.63 -17.88 19.99
CA ALA A 330 12.60 -17.10 19.30
C ALA A 330 11.30 -17.90 19.15
N ARG A 331 11.37 -19.16 18.71
CA ARG A 331 10.21 -20.05 18.55
C ARG A 331 9.50 -20.37 19.87
N GLU A 332 10.24 -20.49 20.96
CA GLU A 332 9.65 -20.84 22.26
C GLU A 332 9.12 -19.59 22.99
N PHE A 333 9.92 -18.52 23.04
CA PHE A 333 9.70 -17.42 23.99
C PHE A 333 9.25 -16.10 23.37
N SER A 334 9.37 -15.93 22.05
CA SER A 334 8.91 -14.71 21.40
C SER A 334 7.38 -14.65 21.38
N ASP A 335 6.85 -13.46 21.67
CA ASP A 335 5.44 -13.11 21.51
C ASP A 335 5.15 -12.54 20.12
N ASP A 336 6.18 -12.19 19.34
CA ASP A 336 6.04 -11.70 17.96
C ASP A 336 5.73 -12.84 16.98
N GLN A 337 4.46 -12.95 16.60
CA GLN A 337 3.97 -14.00 15.69
C GLN A 337 4.55 -13.91 14.27
N MET A 338 4.94 -12.72 13.81
CA MET A 338 5.40 -12.52 12.44
C MET A 338 6.76 -13.17 12.20
N THR A 339 7.65 -13.07 13.18
CA THR A 339 9.01 -13.62 13.08
C THR A 339 9.19 -14.95 13.80
N LYS A 340 8.38 -15.25 14.83
CA LYS A 340 8.46 -16.49 15.64
C LYS A 340 8.53 -17.76 14.79
N GLY A 341 7.60 -17.92 13.84
CA GLY A 341 7.56 -19.10 12.96
C GLY A 341 8.82 -19.27 12.10
N ARG A 342 9.53 -18.17 11.83
CA ARG A 342 10.74 -18.10 11.01
C ARG A 342 12.02 -18.07 11.85
N GLY A 343 11.95 -18.48 13.12
CA GLY A 343 13.12 -18.48 14.01
C GLY A 343 13.52 -17.08 14.47
N GLY A 344 12.58 -16.12 14.46
CA GLY A 344 12.81 -14.74 14.87
C GLY A 344 13.37 -13.83 13.80
N TYR A 345 13.63 -14.32 12.58
CA TYR A 345 14.21 -13.50 11.52
C TYR A 345 13.20 -12.59 10.82
N PHE A 346 13.61 -11.35 10.57
CA PHE A 346 12.93 -10.47 9.62
C PHE A 346 12.99 -11.07 8.22
N THR A 347 12.03 -10.69 7.37
CA THR A 347 12.00 -11.11 5.98
C THR A 347 11.78 -9.95 5.03
N ASP A 348 12.32 -10.08 3.83
CA ASP A 348 11.98 -9.21 2.70
C ASP A 348 10.56 -9.51 2.17
N SER A 349 10.17 -8.78 1.12
CA SER A 349 8.88 -8.94 0.44
C SER A 349 8.67 -10.33 -0.17
N ASP A 350 9.77 -11.03 -0.49
CA ASP A 350 9.76 -12.35 -1.13
C ASP A 350 9.80 -13.49 -0.09
N GLY A 351 9.87 -13.15 1.20
CA GLY A 351 9.92 -14.08 2.32
C GLY A 351 11.33 -14.61 2.65
N GLY A 352 12.38 -14.08 2.02
CA GLY A 352 13.77 -14.37 2.32
C GLY A 352 14.26 -13.69 3.60
N SER A 353 15.23 -14.28 4.32
CA SER A 353 15.79 -13.72 5.57
C SER A 353 16.76 -12.55 5.37
N LYS A 354 17.17 -12.30 4.12
CA LYS A 354 18.08 -11.20 3.76
C LYS A 354 17.26 -9.94 3.54
N VAL A 355 17.38 -8.99 4.44
CA VAL A 355 16.64 -7.73 4.37
C VAL A 355 17.59 -6.61 3.99
N SER A 356 17.16 -5.76 3.06
CA SER A 356 17.91 -4.56 2.67
C SER A 356 18.01 -3.59 3.85
N LEU A 357 19.21 -3.06 4.12
CA LEU A 357 19.40 -2.04 5.16
C LEU A 357 18.49 -0.81 4.99
N LYS A 358 18.12 -0.49 3.75
CA LYS A 358 17.25 0.65 3.42
C LYS A 358 15.80 0.43 3.85
N GLU A 359 15.38 -0.83 3.97
CA GLU A 359 14.00 -1.23 4.28
C GLU A 359 13.78 -1.47 5.78
N LEU A 360 14.85 -1.39 6.58
CA LEU A 360 14.74 -1.57 8.03
C LEU A 360 14.05 -0.38 8.70
N ASP A 361 13.26 -0.69 9.71
CA ASP A 361 12.79 0.30 10.70
C ASP A 361 14.00 1.09 11.25
N PRO A 362 13.92 2.45 11.31
CA PRO A 362 15.03 3.28 11.78
C PRO A 362 15.56 2.89 13.16
N ILE A 363 14.69 2.46 14.09
CA ILE A 363 15.12 2.07 15.44
C ILE A 363 15.93 0.77 15.38
N VAL A 364 15.49 -0.20 14.57
CA VAL A 364 16.26 -1.44 14.33
C VAL A 364 17.60 -1.12 13.67
N TYR A 365 17.60 -0.26 12.64
CA TYR A 365 18.80 0.17 11.94
C TYR A 365 19.84 0.76 12.91
N PHE A 366 19.46 1.76 13.72
CA PHE A 366 20.40 2.39 14.66
C PHE A 366 20.88 1.43 15.75
N ALA A 367 20.03 0.48 16.17
CA ALA A 367 20.44 -0.53 17.13
C ALA A 367 21.57 -1.41 16.56
N ILE A 368 21.42 -1.92 15.34
CA ILE A 368 22.42 -2.81 14.72
C ILE A 368 23.66 -2.08 14.20
N ASP A 369 23.58 -0.78 13.90
CA ASP A 369 24.72 0.01 13.41
C ASP A 369 25.88 0.04 14.43
N SER A 370 25.54 -0.03 15.72
CA SER A 370 26.50 -0.12 16.82
C SER A 370 26.96 -1.55 17.17
N MET A 371 26.37 -2.57 16.55
CA MET A 371 26.60 -3.99 16.86
C MET A 371 27.58 -4.65 15.89
N LYS A 372 28.29 -5.68 16.35
CA LYS A 372 29.09 -6.56 15.48
C LYS A 372 28.23 -7.74 15.02
N VAL A 373 28.60 -8.29 13.85
CA VAL A 373 28.02 -9.55 13.37
C VAL A 373 28.25 -10.65 14.40
N GLY A 374 27.18 -11.34 14.81
CA GLY A 374 27.14 -12.31 15.89
C GLY A 374 26.64 -11.77 17.23
N ASP A 375 26.51 -10.44 17.39
CA ASP A 375 26.09 -9.84 18.66
C ASP A 375 24.58 -9.97 18.90
N ILE A 376 24.21 -10.08 20.18
CA ILE A 376 22.84 -9.95 20.65
C ILE A 376 22.73 -8.70 21.53
N SER A 377 21.82 -7.80 21.15
CA SER A 377 21.58 -6.54 21.84
C SER A 377 21.13 -6.78 23.28
N ARG A 378 21.26 -5.76 24.13
CA ARG A 378 20.56 -5.75 25.42
C ARG A 378 19.04 -5.62 25.19
N PRO A 379 18.21 -6.04 26.15
CA PRO A 379 16.76 -5.79 26.09
C PRO A 379 16.48 -4.30 25.99
N ALA A 380 15.66 -3.92 25.01
CA ALA A 380 15.25 -2.54 24.78
C ALA A 380 13.72 -2.46 24.70
N SER A 381 13.14 -1.54 25.46
CA SER A 381 11.71 -1.28 25.46
C SER A 381 11.30 -0.54 24.18
N PHE A 382 10.16 -0.88 23.63
CA PHE A 382 9.56 -0.21 22.48
C PHE A 382 8.03 -0.35 22.51
N ARG A 383 7.36 0.34 21.61
CA ARG A 383 5.93 0.13 21.33
C ARG A 383 5.77 -0.57 19.99
N THR A 384 4.95 -1.59 19.96
CA THR A 384 4.54 -2.25 18.71
C THR A 384 3.65 -1.35 17.87
N GLU A 385 3.39 -1.73 16.62
CA GLU A 385 2.47 -1.00 15.73
C GLU A 385 1.07 -0.85 16.34
N ASP A 386 0.58 -1.88 17.04
CA ASP A 386 -0.67 -1.88 17.80
C ASP A 386 -0.57 -1.22 19.19
N GLN A 387 0.46 -0.39 19.41
CA GLN A 387 0.69 0.42 20.62
C GLN A 387 0.90 -0.36 21.93
N LYS A 388 1.13 -1.68 21.87
CA LYS A 388 1.47 -2.48 23.05
C LYS A 388 2.89 -2.18 23.51
N MET A 389 3.06 -2.08 24.82
CA MET A 389 4.38 -1.95 25.43
C MET A 389 5.09 -3.31 25.41
N ALA A 390 6.28 -3.32 24.84
CA ALA A 390 7.04 -4.54 24.61
C ALA A 390 8.53 -4.30 24.89
N VAL A 391 9.24 -5.39 25.09
CA VAL A 391 10.71 -5.40 25.15
C VAL A 391 11.20 -6.33 24.05
N ARG A 392 12.33 -5.97 23.42
CA ARG A 392 12.97 -6.83 22.42
C ARG A 392 14.46 -6.98 22.66
N ILE A 393 15.01 -8.09 22.20
CA ILE A 393 16.43 -8.26 21.91
C ILE A 393 16.61 -8.51 20.41
N LEU A 394 17.67 -7.96 19.84
CA LEU A 394 18.02 -8.10 18.43
C LEU A 394 19.27 -8.97 18.29
N TYR A 395 19.29 -9.86 17.31
CA TYR A 395 20.46 -10.65 16.94
C TYR A 395 20.95 -10.25 15.56
N PHE A 396 22.16 -9.71 15.48
CA PHE A 396 22.75 -9.33 14.21
C PHE A 396 23.50 -10.52 13.61
N LYS A 397 22.83 -11.37 12.84
CA LYS A 397 23.38 -12.66 12.38
C LYS A 397 24.46 -12.50 11.33
N THR A 398 24.22 -11.70 10.29
CA THR A 398 25.14 -11.56 9.15
C THR A 398 24.93 -10.22 8.45
N LYS A 399 26.01 -9.65 7.92
CA LYS A 399 26.00 -8.46 7.06
C LYS A 399 26.58 -8.82 5.69
N PHE A 400 25.82 -8.55 4.65
CA PHE A 400 26.27 -8.62 3.26
C PHE A 400 26.67 -7.19 2.84
N PRO A 401 27.97 -6.92 2.61
CA PRO A 401 28.42 -5.58 2.25
C PRO A 401 27.80 -5.14 0.92
N PRO A 402 27.64 -3.82 0.72
CA PRO A 402 27.19 -3.33 -0.56
C PRO A 402 28.23 -3.69 -1.63
N HIS A 403 27.76 -4.08 -2.80
CA HIS A 403 28.62 -4.51 -3.89
C HIS A 403 27.99 -4.17 -5.23
N GLN A 404 28.83 -3.98 -6.24
CA GLN A 404 28.34 -4.04 -7.62
C GLN A 404 27.96 -5.47 -7.96
N ALA A 405 26.88 -5.62 -8.73
CA ALA A 405 26.39 -6.92 -9.15
C ALA A 405 27.50 -7.78 -9.73
N ASN A 406 27.61 -9.02 -9.27
CA ASN A 406 28.67 -9.91 -9.71
C ASN A 406 28.22 -11.38 -9.80
N LEU A 407 28.90 -12.16 -10.64
CA LEU A 407 28.53 -13.57 -10.90
C LEU A 407 28.69 -14.51 -9.69
N LYS A 408 29.41 -14.10 -8.65
CA LYS A 408 29.63 -14.91 -7.46
C LYS A 408 28.48 -14.76 -6.46
N ASP A 409 28.07 -13.52 -6.20
CA ASP A 409 27.10 -13.21 -5.16
C ASP A 409 25.66 -13.15 -5.70
N ASP A 410 25.48 -12.80 -6.99
CA ASP A 410 24.17 -12.53 -7.59
C ASP A 410 23.76 -13.49 -8.71
N TRP A 411 24.34 -14.70 -8.74
CA TRP A 411 24.13 -15.66 -9.84
C TRP A 411 22.66 -15.84 -10.22
N PHE A 412 21.76 -16.06 -9.25
CA PHE A 412 20.33 -16.27 -9.52
C PHE A 412 19.63 -15.03 -10.08
N ARG A 413 19.96 -13.83 -9.58
CA ARG A 413 19.42 -12.56 -10.10
C ARG A 413 19.88 -12.33 -11.54
N ILE A 414 21.17 -12.53 -11.80
CA ILE A 414 21.76 -12.39 -13.14
C ILE A 414 21.19 -13.45 -14.10
N GLN A 415 21.00 -14.69 -13.63
CA GLN A 415 20.37 -15.75 -14.40
C GLN A 415 18.92 -15.41 -14.79
N ALA A 416 18.14 -14.89 -13.84
CA ALA A 416 16.76 -14.45 -14.10
C ALA A 416 16.73 -13.30 -15.12
N ALA A 417 17.61 -12.30 -14.97
CA ALA A 417 17.74 -11.19 -15.92
C ALA A 417 18.17 -11.66 -17.32
N ALA A 418 19.15 -12.57 -17.40
CA ALA A 418 19.61 -13.17 -18.66
C ALA A 418 18.50 -13.96 -19.35
N LEU A 419 17.71 -14.71 -18.58
CA LEU A 419 16.55 -15.44 -19.09
C LEU A 419 15.47 -14.49 -19.61
N ALA A 420 15.17 -13.42 -18.87
CA ALA A 420 14.22 -12.40 -19.29
C ALA A 420 14.66 -11.77 -20.62
N GLN A 421 15.92 -11.32 -20.73
CA GLN A 421 16.42 -10.75 -21.98
C GLN A 421 16.37 -11.75 -23.15
N LYS A 422 16.66 -13.04 -22.90
CA LYS A 422 16.58 -14.08 -23.93
C LYS A 422 15.13 -14.28 -24.40
N LYS A 423 14.16 -14.24 -23.47
CA LYS A 423 12.72 -14.29 -23.81
C LYS A 423 12.30 -13.06 -24.61
N ASP A 424 12.79 -11.87 -24.28
CA ASP A 424 12.50 -10.64 -25.03
C ASP A 424 13.01 -10.73 -26.47
N GLN A 425 14.23 -11.25 -26.68
CA GLN A 425 14.79 -11.49 -28.02
C GLN A 425 13.99 -12.51 -28.84
N VAL A 426 13.42 -13.52 -28.18
CA VAL A 426 12.52 -14.49 -28.85
C VAL A 426 11.23 -13.79 -29.27
N THR A 427 10.66 -12.95 -28.42
CA THR A 427 9.46 -12.16 -28.71
C THR A 427 9.68 -11.20 -29.87
N GLU A 428 10.80 -10.47 -29.89
CA GLU A 428 11.15 -9.54 -30.97
C GLU A 428 11.31 -10.26 -32.31
N LYS A 429 12.04 -11.39 -32.35
CA LYS A 429 12.16 -12.19 -33.58
C LYS A 429 10.82 -12.76 -34.06
N TRP A 430 9.97 -13.15 -33.12
CA TRP A 430 8.63 -13.62 -33.44
C TRP A 430 7.76 -12.50 -33.99
N PHE A 431 7.87 -11.28 -33.45
CA PHE A 431 7.16 -10.10 -33.94
C PHE A 431 7.54 -9.84 -35.40
N GLU A 432 8.84 -9.73 -35.69
CA GLU A 432 9.34 -9.50 -37.06
C GLU A 432 8.84 -10.55 -38.06
N LYS A 433 8.82 -11.83 -37.65
CA LYS A 433 8.28 -12.90 -38.50
C LYS A 433 6.75 -12.80 -38.67
N SER A 434 6.03 -12.49 -37.59
CA SER A 434 4.56 -12.54 -37.55
C SER A 434 3.90 -11.33 -38.20
N ARG A 435 4.63 -10.22 -38.36
CA ARG A 435 4.16 -9.01 -39.08
C ARG A 435 3.77 -9.29 -40.54
N ALA A 436 4.31 -10.35 -41.16
CA ALA A 436 3.94 -10.73 -42.52
C ALA A 436 2.57 -11.44 -42.62
N ASP A 437 2.09 -11.99 -41.50
CA ASP A 437 0.87 -12.81 -41.45
C ASP A 437 -0.38 -12.03 -41.06
N VAL A 438 -0.23 -10.77 -40.64
CA VAL A 438 -1.27 -9.92 -40.03
C VAL A 438 -1.20 -8.52 -40.64
N PHE A 439 -2.34 -7.92 -40.97
CA PHE A 439 -2.36 -6.57 -41.51
C PHE A 439 -2.07 -5.54 -40.40
N ILE A 440 -1.01 -4.74 -40.58
CA ILE A 440 -0.65 -3.66 -39.65
C ILE A 440 -0.63 -2.33 -40.38
N MET A 441 -1.40 -1.37 -39.86
CA MET A 441 -1.42 0.02 -40.33
C MET A 441 -1.12 0.93 -39.14
N VAL A 442 -0.16 1.85 -39.30
CA VAL A 442 0.16 2.88 -38.31
C VAL A 442 -0.09 4.25 -38.93
N ASP A 443 -0.67 5.16 -38.15
CA ASP A 443 -0.97 6.51 -38.60
C ASP A 443 0.31 7.24 -39.07
N PRO A 444 0.27 7.95 -40.21
CA PRO A 444 1.44 8.61 -40.78
C PRO A 444 2.18 9.56 -39.82
N ALA A 445 1.49 10.12 -38.82
CA ALA A 445 2.10 10.96 -37.79
C ALA A 445 3.18 10.22 -36.97
N PHE A 446 3.11 8.88 -36.90
CA PHE A 446 4.05 8.03 -36.17
C PHE A 446 5.03 7.28 -37.09
N LYS A 447 5.16 7.69 -38.36
CA LYS A 447 6.09 7.06 -39.30
C LYS A 447 7.56 7.09 -38.81
N SER A 448 7.92 8.12 -38.04
CA SER A 448 9.25 8.22 -37.40
C SER A 448 9.55 7.08 -36.42
N CYS A 449 8.53 6.40 -35.90
CA CYS A 449 8.68 5.28 -34.97
C CYS A 449 9.09 3.97 -35.64
N LYS A 450 9.06 3.87 -36.99
CA LYS A 450 9.55 2.70 -37.76
C LYS A 450 8.97 1.35 -37.33
N ILE A 451 7.73 1.33 -36.82
CA ILE A 451 7.08 0.12 -36.30
C ILE A 451 6.81 -0.90 -37.41
N THR A 452 6.61 -0.42 -38.63
CA THR A 452 6.33 -1.23 -39.82
C THR A 452 7.48 -1.25 -40.83
N ASP A 453 8.60 -0.61 -40.52
CA ASP A 453 9.80 -0.61 -41.38
C ASP A 453 10.69 -1.83 -41.12
#